data_AF-A0AAV4JFT1-F1
#
_entry.id   AF-A0AAV4JFT1-F1
#
_cell.length_a   1.000
_cell.length_b   1.000
_cell.length_c   1.000
_cell.angle_alpha   90.00
_cell.angle_beta   90.00
_cell.angle_gamma   90.00
#
_symmetry.space_group_name_H-M   'P 1'
#
loop_
_entity.id
_entity.type
_entity.pdbx_description
1 polymer ?
#
loop_
_entity_poly.entity_id
_entity_poly.type
_entity_poly.pdbx_seq_one_letter_code
_entity_poly.pdbx_strand_id
1 'polypeptide(L)'
;MSSRFKNSAVNCRTYPGADIGSDHNPVIMQMKVKLKIPHSKQTTTVKNCTKLLQLPEEAEKYAVLVKNKFECLYVEEADATRDIDQQWDCLKEAIEKTNEEFLPRVNREAKQEWITENILDMLKERKRLKGSDAYKH
;
A
#
# COMPACT_ATOMS: atom_id res chain seq x y z
N MET A 1 3.85 26.76 -18.41
CA MET A 1 2.78 26.66 -17.38
C MET A 1 1.43 26.76 -18.07
N SER A 2 0.51 25.83 -17.81
CA SER A 2 -0.84 25.82 -18.40
C SER A 2 -1.66 27.03 -17.95
N SER A 3 -2.23 27.79 -18.90
CA SER A 3 -3.09 28.96 -18.62
C SER A 3 -4.44 28.61 -17.96
N ARG A 4 -4.72 27.33 -17.69
CA ARG A 4 -6.04 26.87 -17.22
C ARG A 4 -6.37 27.30 -15.78
N PHE A 5 -5.37 27.59 -14.96
CA PHE A 5 -5.59 28.06 -13.59
C PHE A 5 -6.20 29.47 -13.53
N LYS A 6 -5.94 30.32 -14.52
CA LYS A 6 -6.48 31.69 -14.54
C LYS A 6 -8.01 31.72 -14.65
N ASN A 7 -8.62 30.68 -15.23
CA ASN A 7 -10.06 30.58 -15.41
C ASN A 7 -10.79 29.89 -14.24
N SER A 8 -10.07 29.40 -13.22
CA SER A 8 -10.74 28.77 -12.06
C SER A 8 -11.21 29.78 -11.03
N ALA A 9 -10.64 30.99 -10.99
CA ALA A 9 -11.12 32.05 -10.10
C ALA A 9 -12.47 32.58 -10.61
N VAL A 10 -13.50 32.48 -9.78
CA VAL A 10 -14.88 32.88 -10.11
C VAL A 10 -15.21 34.25 -9.53
N ASN A 11 -14.73 34.54 -8.32
CA ASN A 11 -14.97 35.82 -7.66
C ASN A 11 -13.81 36.13 -6.70
N CYS A 12 -13.41 37.40 -6.62
CA CYS A 12 -12.45 37.89 -5.64
C CYS A 12 -13.03 39.15 -5.00
N ARG A 13 -13.06 39.22 -3.67
CA ARG A 13 -13.58 40.36 -2.92
C ARG A 13 -12.65 40.73 -1.78
N THR A 14 -12.52 42.02 -1.52
CA THR A 14 -11.86 42.55 -0.34
C THR A 14 -12.90 42.90 0.71
N TYR A 15 -12.57 42.74 1.99
CA TYR A 15 -13.48 43.01 3.11
C TYR A 15 -12.88 44.06 4.05
N PRO A 16 -12.87 45.35 3.67
CA PRO A 16 -12.21 46.41 4.44
C PRO A 16 -12.90 46.79 5.76
N GLY A 17 -14.05 46.19 6.08
CA GLY A 17 -14.74 46.34 7.36
C GLY A 17 -14.73 45.07 8.22
N ALA A 18 -13.91 44.07 7.86
CA ALA A 18 -13.77 42.86 8.66
C ALA A 18 -12.91 43.17 9.89
N ASP A 19 -13.47 42.97 11.09
CA ASP A 19 -12.72 43.07 12.34
C ASP A 19 -11.88 41.80 12.52
N ILE A 20 -10.62 41.87 12.08
CA ILE A 20 -9.66 40.75 12.14
C ILE A 20 -8.47 41.03 13.05
N GLY A 21 -8.49 42.13 13.82
CA GLY A 21 -7.38 42.51 14.72
C GLY A 21 -6.04 42.73 14.00
N SER A 22 -6.04 42.99 12.70
CA SER A 22 -4.88 43.29 11.85
C SER A 22 -5.15 44.54 11.03
N ASP A 23 -4.08 45.26 10.70
CA ASP A 23 -4.06 46.43 9.81
C ASP A 23 -4.27 46.07 8.32
N HIS A 24 -4.41 44.78 7.98
CA HIS A 24 -4.64 44.31 6.62
C HIS A 24 -6.12 44.09 6.30
N ASN A 25 -6.50 44.36 5.05
CA ASN A 25 -7.83 44.02 4.54
C ASN A 25 -7.84 42.57 4.01
N PRO A 26 -8.67 41.67 4.55
CA PRO A 26 -8.74 40.30 4.05
C PRO A 26 -9.31 40.26 2.63
N VAL A 27 -8.72 39.38 1.82
CA VAL A 27 -9.14 39.11 0.45
C VAL A 27 -9.63 37.67 0.37
N ILE A 28 -10.88 37.49 -0.07
CA ILE A 28 -11.48 36.16 -0.25
C ILE A 28 -11.61 35.92 -1.74
N MET A 29 -11.16 34.74 -2.19
CA MET A 29 -11.31 34.27 -3.56
C MET A 29 -12.16 33.00 -3.59
N GLN A 30 -13.21 33.01 -4.39
CA GLN A 30 -13.99 31.83 -4.76
C GLN A 30 -13.40 31.23 -6.03
N MET A 31 -13.01 29.95 -5.99
CA MET A 31 -12.50 29.24 -7.17
C MET A 31 -13.19 27.89 -7.40
N LYS A 32 -13.30 27.48 -8.67
CA LYS A 32 -13.80 26.17 -9.10
C LYS A 32 -12.65 25.38 -9.74
N VAL A 33 -12.15 24.38 -9.03
CA VAL A 33 -11.07 23.51 -9.49
C VAL A 33 -11.49 22.05 -9.48
N LYS A 34 -11.08 21.29 -10.50
CA LYS A 34 -11.17 19.83 -10.49
C LYS A 34 -9.85 19.28 -9.96
N LEU A 35 -9.86 18.78 -8.73
CA LEU A 35 -8.70 18.14 -8.13
C LEU A 35 -8.57 16.70 -8.67
N LYS A 36 -7.36 16.31 -9.02
CA LYS A 36 -7.06 14.90 -9.25
C LYS A 36 -6.99 14.22 -7.89
N ILE A 37 -7.78 13.18 -7.68
CA ILE A 37 -7.62 12.33 -6.50
C ILE A 37 -6.25 11.66 -6.61
N PRO A 38 -5.33 11.87 -5.65
CA PRO A 38 -4.10 11.12 -5.63
C PRO A 38 -4.52 9.65 -5.53
N HIS A 39 -4.17 8.86 -6.55
CA HIS A 39 -4.27 7.43 -6.40
C HIS A 39 -3.28 7.11 -5.30
N SER A 40 -3.78 6.78 -4.11
CA SER A 40 -2.96 6.12 -3.10
C SER A 40 -2.26 5.00 -3.85
N LYS A 41 -0.93 4.96 -3.82
CA LYS A 41 -0.20 3.81 -4.37
C LYS A 41 -0.82 2.62 -3.68
N GLN A 42 -1.63 1.84 -4.39
CA GLN A 42 -2.19 0.61 -3.84
C GLN A 42 -0.97 -0.12 -3.32
N THR A 43 -0.86 -0.26 -2.00
CA THR A 43 0.06 -1.20 -1.39
C THR A 43 -0.29 -2.51 -2.08
N THR A 44 0.60 -2.97 -2.95
CA THR A 44 0.43 -4.26 -3.60
C THR A 44 0.55 -5.28 -2.49
N THR A 45 -0.57 -5.59 -1.83
CA THR A 45 -0.63 -6.66 -0.85
C THR A 45 -0.31 -7.92 -1.62
N VAL A 46 0.92 -8.38 -1.45
CA VAL A 46 1.38 -9.60 -2.10
C VAL A 46 0.54 -10.72 -1.50
N LYS A 47 -0.25 -11.39 -2.34
CA LYS A 47 -1.11 -12.47 -1.88
C LYS A 47 -0.26 -13.70 -1.60
N ASN A 48 -0.55 -14.41 -0.52
CA ASN A 48 0.06 -15.71 -0.24
C ASN A 48 -0.62 -16.79 -1.10
N CYS A 49 0.17 -17.73 -1.62
CA CYS A 49 -0.34 -18.81 -2.46
C CYS A 49 -0.85 -19.95 -1.58
N THR A 50 -2.16 -20.06 -1.44
CA THR A 50 -2.80 -21.11 -0.61
C THR A 50 -2.87 -22.47 -1.29
N LYS A 51 -2.35 -22.62 -2.53
CA LYS A 51 -2.34 -23.91 -3.24
C LYS A 51 -1.55 -24.98 -2.50
N LEU A 52 -0.50 -24.59 -1.77
CA LEU A 52 0.31 -25.50 -0.95
C LEU A 52 -0.56 -26.20 0.12
N LEU A 53 -1.54 -25.48 0.69
CA LEU A 53 -2.44 -25.98 1.73
C LEU A 53 -3.53 -26.93 1.20
N GLN A 54 -3.58 -27.19 -0.12
CA GLN A 54 -4.45 -28.24 -0.68
C GLN A 54 -3.87 -29.64 -0.44
N LEU A 55 -2.57 -29.72 -0.13
CA LEU A 55 -1.91 -30.97 0.24
C LEU A 55 -2.13 -31.22 1.74
N PRO A 56 -2.69 -32.38 2.15
CA PRO A 56 -3.01 -32.64 3.56
C PRO A 56 -1.80 -32.57 4.49
N GLU A 57 -0.64 -33.08 4.04
CA GLU A 57 0.61 -33.06 4.81
C GLU A 57 1.09 -31.63 5.08
N GLU A 58 1.06 -30.77 4.06
CA GLU A 58 1.48 -29.37 4.18
C GLU A 58 0.49 -28.54 4.99
N ALA A 59 -0.81 -28.86 4.90
CA ALA A 59 -1.84 -28.24 5.72
C ALA A 59 -1.66 -28.57 7.22
N GLU A 60 -1.30 -29.82 7.54
CA GLU A 60 -1.03 -30.23 8.91
C GLU A 60 0.22 -29.55 9.47
N LYS A 61 1.32 -29.52 8.70
CA LYS A 61 2.54 -28.77 9.07
C LYS A 61 2.23 -27.30 9.32
N TYR A 62 1.46 -26.67 8.43
CA TYR A 62 1.05 -25.27 8.58
C TYR A 62 0.23 -25.07 9.86
N ALA A 63 -0.75 -25.93 10.14
CA ALA A 63 -1.58 -25.82 11.34
C ALA A 63 -0.75 -25.92 12.63
N VAL A 64 0.24 -26.82 12.67
CA VAL A 64 1.17 -26.94 13.79
C VAL A 64 2.02 -25.68 13.94
N LEU A 65 2.53 -25.11 12.85
CA LEU A 65 3.33 -23.88 12.89
C LEU A 65 2.54 -22.68 13.40
N VAL A 66 1.30 -22.50 12.91
CA VAL A 66 0.40 -21.44 13.41
C VAL A 66 0.13 -21.61 14.89
N LYS A 67 -0.20 -22.83 15.32
CA LYS A 67 -0.47 -23.15 16.73
C LYS A 67 0.73 -22.83 17.61
N ASN A 68 1.92 -23.28 17.23
CA ASN A 68 3.15 -23.04 17.99
C ASN A 68 3.44 -21.53 18.11
N LYS A 69 3.33 -20.78 17.01
CA LYS A 69 3.53 -19.32 17.03
C LYS A 69 2.49 -18.60 17.87
N PHE A 70 1.23 -19.00 17.78
CA PHE A 70 0.17 -18.45 18.62
C PHE A 70 0.46 -18.72 20.10
N GLU A 71 0.82 -19.94 20.47
CA GLU A 71 1.17 -20.28 21.85
C GLU A 71 2.39 -19.49 22.35
N CYS A 72 3.42 -19.29 21.52
CA CYS A 72 4.57 -18.44 21.87
C CYS A 72 4.15 -16.98 22.14
N LEU A 73 3.41 -16.35 21.22
CA LEU A 73 2.91 -14.98 21.38
C LEU A 73 1.94 -14.88 22.57
N TYR A 74 1.14 -15.91 22.77
CA TYR A 74 0.23 -15.99 23.89
C TYR A 74 0.97 -16.07 25.23
N VAL A 75 2.09 -16.79 25.32
CA VAL A 75 2.88 -16.87 26.54
C VAL A 75 3.70 -15.60 26.80
N GLU A 76 4.18 -14.92 25.75
CA GLU A 76 5.03 -13.72 25.86
C GLU A 76 4.30 -12.49 26.44
N GLU A 77 3.02 -12.29 26.14
CA GLU A 77 2.22 -11.15 26.68
C GLU A 77 1.31 -11.53 27.86
N ALA A 78 1.76 -12.47 28.70
CA ALA A 78 1.02 -12.88 29.89
C ALA A 78 0.98 -11.78 30.98
N ASP A 79 0.12 -10.78 30.79
CA ASP A 79 -0.36 -9.91 31.86
C ASP A 79 -1.85 -10.17 32.14
N ALA A 80 -2.24 -10.00 33.41
CA ALA A 80 -3.27 -10.79 34.09
C ALA A 80 -4.74 -10.63 33.63
N THR A 81 -5.04 -9.92 32.54
CA THR A 81 -6.40 -9.74 32.01
C THR A 81 -6.36 -9.48 30.50
N ARG A 82 -6.29 -10.55 29.68
CA ARG A 82 -6.37 -10.38 28.23
C ARG A 82 -7.80 -10.06 27.79
N ASP A 83 -7.93 -8.92 27.11
CA ASP A 83 -9.10 -8.54 26.35
C ASP A 83 -9.25 -9.43 25.10
N ILE A 84 -10.47 -9.64 24.61
CA ILE A 84 -10.76 -10.46 23.42
C ILE A 84 -10.00 -9.90 22.20
N ASP A 85 -9.86 -8.57 22.13
CA ASP A 85 -9.13 -7.90 21.05
C ASP A 85 -7.65 -8.27 21.05
N GLN A 86 -7.01 -8.40 22.22
CA GLN A 86 -5.60 -8.81 22.31
C GLN A 86 -5.39 -10.27 21.89
N GLN A 87 -6.33 -11.16 22.22
CA GLN A 87 -6.29 -12.55 21.76
C GLN A 87 -6.44 -12.63 20.23
N TRP A 88 -7.32 -11.80 19.68
CA TRP A 88 -7.52 -11.70 18.25
C TRP A 88 -6.25 -11.20 17.54
N ASP A 89 -5.59 -10.18 18.08
CA ASP A 89 -4.35 -9.65 17.52
C ASP A 89 -3.21 -10.68 17.54
N CYS A 90 -3.04 -11.43 18.64
CA CYS A 90 -2.10 -12.55 18.72
C CYS A 90 -2.34 -13.60 17.63
N LEU A 91 -3.61 -13.98 17.41
CA LEU A 91 -3.97 -14.98 16.40
C LEU A 91 -3.68 -14.47 14.99
N LYS A 92 -4.08 -13.22 14.73
CA LYS A 92 -3.84 -12.57 13.44
C LYS A 92 -2.34 -12.51 13.13
N GLU A 93 -1.53 -12.09 14.11
CA GLU A 93 -0.09 -12.00 13.95
C GLU A 93 0.57 -13.37 13.75
N ALA A 94 0.13 -14.40 14.48
CA ALA A 94 0.60 -15.77 14.28
C ALA A 94 0.34 -16.26 12.85
N ILE A 95 -0.86 -15.99 12.32
CA ILE A 95 -1.23 -16.35 10.95
C ILE A 95 -0.40 -15.55 9.93
N GLU A 96 -0.25 -14.23 10.11
CA GLU A 96 0.53 -13.38 9.22
C GLU A 96 2.00 -13.81 9.17
N LYS A 97 2.65 -14.01 10.33
CA LYS A 97 4.03 -14.48 10.41
C LYS A 97 4.21 -15.88 9.82
N THR A 98 3.24 -16.78 10.00
CA THR A 98 3.32 -18.12 9.40
C THR A 98 3.13 -18.07 7.90
N ASN A 99 2.26 -17.19 7.41
CA ASN A 99 2.07 -16.98 5.98
C ASN A 99 3.35 -16.47 5.30
N GLU A 100 4.08 -15.55 5.92
CA GLU A 100 5.32 -15.01 5.34
C GLU A 100 6.46 -16.03 5.26
N GLU A 101 6.50 -16.96 6.22
CA GLU A 101 7.55 -17.99 6.30
C GLU A 101 7.23 -19.24 5.47
N PHE A 102 5.98 -19.71 5.53
CA PHE A 102 5.58 -21.00 4.98
C PHE A 102 4.94 -20.90 3.59
N LEU A 103 4.15 -19.85 3.32
CA LEU A 103 3.44 -19.76 2.05
C LEU A 103 4.26 -19.00 1.00
N PRO A 104 4.43 -19.56 -0.20
CA PRO A 104 5.07 -18.83 -1.28
C PRO A 104 4.20 -17.65 -1.70
N ARG A 105 4.83 -16.51 -1.98
CA ARG A 105 4.15 -15.33 -2.50
C ARG A 105 3.63 -15.61 -3.91
N VAL A 106 2.38 -15.24 -4.20
CA VAL A 106 1.81 -15.34 -5.55
C VAL A 106 2.57 -14.38 -6.44
N ASN A 107 3.43 -14.95 -7.28
CA ASN A 107 4.08 -14.18 -8.32
C ASN A 107 3.05 -13.94 -9.44
N ARG A 108 2.57 -12.71 -9.56
CA ARG A 108 1.71 -12.28 -10.68
C ARG A 108 2.59 -12.02 -11.90
N GLU A 109 3.28 -13.05 -12.37
CA GLU A 109 3.80 -13.00 -13.72
C GLU A 109 2.61 -13.29 -14.61
N ALA A 110 2.12 -12.27 -15.31
CA ALA A 110 1.27 -12.48 -16.47
C ALA A 110 2.14 -13.16 -17.52
N LYS A 111 2.32 -14.49 -17.38
CA LYS A 111 3.08 -15.30 -18.30
C LYS A 111 2.20 -15.52 -19.52
N GLN A 112 2.17 -14.52 -20.40
CA GLN A 112 1.62 -14.73 -21.73
C GLN A 112 2.58 -15.69 -22.45
N GLU A 113 2.04 -16.68 -23.17
CA GLU A 113 2.83 -17.74 -23.81
C GLU A 113 3.91 -17.20 -24.77
N TRP A 114 3.70 -16.00 -25.32
CA TRP A 114 4.64 -15.32 -26.21
C TRP A 114 5.73 -14.52 -25.50
N ILE A 115 5.67 -14.34 -24.19
CA ILE A 115 6.67 -13.62 -23.39
C ILE A 115 7.69 -14.63 -22.86
N THR A 116 8.87 -14.66 -23.48
CA THR A 116 10.01 -15.46 -23.02
C THR A 116 10.76 -14.78 -21.88
N GLU A 117 11.52 -15.56 -21.11
CA GLU A 117 12.36 -15.07 -20.00
C GLU A 117 13.35 -14.00 -20.47
N ASN A 118 13.92 -14.16 -21.66
CA ASN A 118 14.79 -13.17 -22.30
C ASN A 118 14.09 -11.81 -22.51
N ILE A 119 12.82 -11.81 -22.95
CA ILE A 119 12.05 -10.57 -23.13
C ILE A 119 11.83 -9.88 -21.78
N LEU A 120 11.56 -10.65 -20.71
CA LEU A 120 11.42 -10.10 -19.36
C LEU A 120 12.71 -9.44 -18.88
N ASP A 121 13.86 -10.07 -19.13
CA ASP A 121 15.15 -9.52 -18.74
C ASP A 121 15.51 -8.26 -19.56
N MET A 122 15.22 -8.24 -20.86
CA MET A 122 15.33 -7.03 -21.68
C MET A 122 14.42 -5.89 -21.17
N LEU A 123 13.21 -6.20 -20.71
CA LEU A 123 12.29 -5.22 -20.13
C LEU A 123 12.79 -4.70 -18.77
N LYS A 124 13.33 -5.56 -17.91
CA LYS A 124 13.96 -5.17 -16.64
C LYS A 124 15.15 -4.25 -16.89
N GLU A 125 15.99 -4.60 -17.85
CA GLU A 125 17.18 -3.82 -18.21
C GLU A 125 16.80 -2.45 -18.77
N ARG A 126 15.83 -2.41 -19.69
CA ARG A 126 15.26 -1.14 -20.17
C ARG A 126 14.72 -0.29 -19.03
N LYS A 127 13.99 -0.89 -18.08
CA LYS A 127 13.42 -0.17 -16.94
C LYS A 127 14.51 0.38 -16.01
N ARG A 128 15.60 -0.36 -15.82
CA ARG A 128 16.78 0.06 -15.04
C ARG A 128 17.49 1.25 -15.68
N LEU A 129 17.64 1.22 -17.01
CA LEU A 129 18.32 2.28 -17.76
C LEU A 129 17.42 3.51 -17.96
N LYS A 130 16.09 3.36 -17.94
CA LYS A 130 15.14 4.46 -18.16
C LYS A 130 15.29 5.56 -17.11
N GLY A 131 16.02 6.62 -17.45
CA GLY A 131 16.34 7.75 -16.59
C GLY A 131 17.84 7.99 -16.36
N SER A 132 18.71 7.06 -16.80
CA SER A 132 20.16 7.28 -16.84
C SER A 132 20.59 7.89 -18.19
N ASP A 133 21.78 8.49 -18.24
CA ASP A 133 22.35 9.03 -19.49
C ASP A 133 22.61 7.94 -20.54
N ALA A 134 22.77 6.68 -20.12
CA ALA A 134 22.92 5.53 -21.02
C ALA A 134 21.63 5.15 -21.78
N TYR A 135 20.48 5.75 -21.45
CA TYR A 135 19.21 5.56 -22.19
C TYR A 135 19.03 6.56 -23.34
N LYS A 136 19.88 7.58 -23.44
CA LYS A 136 19.75 8.67 -24.41
C LYS A 136 20.49 8.43 -25.72
N HIS A 137 21.19 7.29 -25.86
CA HIS A 137 21.88 6.84 -27.07
C HIS A 137 21.34 5.48 -27.49
#